data_AF-A0A7C4ZST5-F1
#
_entry.id   AF-A0A7C4ZST5-F1
#
_cell.length_a   1.000
_cell.length_b   1.000
_cell.length_c   1.000
_cell.angle_alpha   90.00
_cell.angle_beta   90.00
_cell.angle_gamma   90.00
#
_symmetry.space_group_name_H-M   'P 1'
#
loop_
_entity.id
_entity.type
_entity.pdbx_description
1 polymer ?
#
loop_
_entity_poly.entity_id
_entity_poly.type
_entity_poly.pdbx_seq_one_letter_code
_entity_poly.pdbx_strand_id
1 'polypeptide(L)' 'FKLRAPGPGRLIQQFIGGLLLGIGAVIANGCNIGHVLSGIPQLAISSIIFGFFVIIGCWITAYLLLMRR' A
#
# COMPACT_ATOMS: atom_id res chain seq x y z
N PHE A 1 19.99 -0.02 16.99
CA PHE A 1 19.02 -0.90 16.28
C PHE A 1 18.44 -1.90 17.28
N LYS A 2 17.11 -1.93 17.44
CA LYS A 2 16.42 -2.95 18.27
C LYS A 2 15.66 -3.86 17.34
N LEU A 3 16.14 -5.09 17.14
CA LEU A 3 15.45 -6.08 16.32
C LEU A 3 14.15 -6.47 17.03
N ARG A 4 13.01 -6.25 16.37
CA ARG A 4 11.68 -6.58 16.89
C ARG A 4 11.03 -7.55 15.91
N ALA A 5 11.13 -8.83 16.21
CA ALA A 5 10.44 -9.87 15.45
C ALA A 5 8.96 -9.90 15.86
N PRO A 6 8.01 -9.71 14.93
CA PRO A 6 6.60 -9.86 15.22
C PRO A 6 6.23 -11.36 15.38
N GLY A 7 5.14 -11.64 16.11
CA GLY A 7 4.64 -13.01 16.27
C GLY A 7 4.26 -13.68 14.93
N PRO A 8 4.24 -15.03 14.87
CA PRO A 8 4.15 -15.79 13.62
C PRO A 8 2.91 -15.46 12.79
N GLY A 9 1.75 -15.22 13.40
CA GLY A 9 0.53 -14.85 12.68
C GLY A 9 0.62 -13.48 11.98
N ARG A 10 1.38 -12.53 12.53
CA ARG A 10 1.55 -11.19 11.94
C ARG A 10 2.60 -11.19 10.84
N LEU A 11 3.57 -12.11 10.90
CA LEU A 11 4.56 -12.33 9.85
C LEU A 11 3.89 -12.81 8.55
N ILE A 12 2.95 -13.76 8.65
CA ILE A 12 2.20 -14.27 7.49
C ILE A 12 1.33 -13.17 6.87
N GLN A 13 0.64 -12.37 7.69
CA GLN A 13 -0.14 -11.23 7.20
C GLN A 13 0.72 -10.19 6.48
N GLN A 14 1.91 -9.87 7.02
CA GLN A 14 2.85 -8.94 6.39
C GLN A 14 3.40 -9.50 5.08
N PHE A 15 3.67 -10.80 5.02
CA PHE A 15 4.16 -11.46 3.80
C PHE A 15 3.11 -11.40 2.68
N ILE A 16 1.87 -11.77 2.97
CA ILE A 16 0.76 -11.72 2.01
C ILE A 16 0.50 -10.27 1.56
N GLY A 17 0.47 -9.32 2.51
CA GLY A 17 0.29 -7.91 2.21
C GLY A 17 1.42 -7.33 1.33
N GLY A 18 2.67 -7.72 1.59
CA GLY A 18 3.82 -7.32 0.78
C GLY A 18 3.76 -7.87 -0.64
N LEU A 19 3.31 -9.11 -0.80
CA LEU A 19 3.16 -9.75 -2.11
C LEU A 19 2.06 -9.06 -2.95
N LEU A 20 0.92 -8.76 -2.33
CA LEU A 20 -0.17 -7.99 -2.96
C LEU A 20 0.30 -6.58 -3.37
N LEU A 21 1.04 -5.89 -2.51
CA LEU A 21 1.59 -4.56 -2.80
C LEU A 21 2.59 -4.61 -3.97
N GLY A 22 3.47 -5.60 -3.99
CA GLY A 22 4.47 -5.78 -5.05
C GLY A 22 3.82 -6.00 -6.42
N ILE A 23 2.83 -6.90 -6.49
CA ILE A 23 2.08 -7.15 -7.73
C ILE A 23 1.36 -5.87 -8.19
N GLY A 24 0.69 -5.17 -7.27
CA GLY A 24 -0.01 -3.92 -7.59
C GLY A 24 0.93 -2.82 -8.11
N ALA A 25 2.13 -2.69 -7.54
CA ALA A 25 3.13 -1.72 -7.97
C ALA A 25 3.66 -2.00 -9.39
N VAL A 26 3.86 -3.27 -9.75
CA VAL A 26 4.29 -3.65 -11.10
C VAL A 26 3.19 -3.36 -12.13
N ILE A 27 1.93 -3.68 -11.82
CA ILE A 27 0.79 -3.41 -12.71
C ILE A 27 0.63 -1.90 -12.93
N ALA A 28 0.77 -1.10 -11.88
CA ALA A 28 0.69 0.35 -11.95
C ALA A 28 1.93 1.00 -12.59
N ASN A 29 3.00 0.24 -12.87
CA ASN A 29 4.32 0.74 -13.27
C ASN A 29 4.80 1.90 -12.38
N GLY A 30 4.58 1.77 -11.07
CA GLY A 30 4.80 2.87 -10.17
C GLY A 30 4.72 2.49 -8.71
N CYS A 31 5.27 3.35 -7.87
CA CYS A 31 5.19 3.25 -6.42
C CYS A 31 4.54 4.49 -5.83
N ASN A 32 4.18 4.40 -4.56
CA ASN A 32 3.68 5.52 -3.79
C ASN A 32 4.62 6.74 -3.82
N ILE A 33 5.95 6.54 -3.84
CA ILE A 33 6.91 7.65 -3.92
C ILE A 33 6.86 8.33 -5.30
N GLY A 34 6.89 7.55 -6.38
CA GLY A 34 6.87 8.08 -7.75
C GLY A 34 5.55 8.78 -8.09
N HIS A 35 4.42 8.18 -7.71
CA HIS A 35 3.11 8.77 -8.03
C HIS A 35 2.69 9.90 -7.11
N VAL A 36 2.91 9.79 -5.79
CA VAL A 36 2.43 10.78 -4.81
C VAL A 36 3.40 11.95 -4.69
N LEU A 37 4.71 11.69 -4.63
CA LEU A 37 5.69 12.75 -4.38
C LEU A 37 6.11 13.47 -5.68
N SER A 38 6.23 12.74 -6.79
CA SER A 38 6.66 13.32 -8.08
C SER A 38 5.52 13.55 -9.08
N GLY A 39 4.51 12.67 -9.12
CA GLY A 39 3.44 12.79 -10.11
C GLY A 39 2.29 13.73 -9.75
N ILE A 40 2.02 13.97 -8.46
CA ILE A 40 1.04 14.99 -8.01
C ILE A 40 1.48 16.42 -8.38
N PRO A 41 2.73 16.87 -8.14
CA PRO A 41 3.15 18.21 -8.55
C PRO A 41 3.20 18.41 -10.07
N GLN A 42 3.33 17.32 -10.83
CA GLN A 42 3.25 17.35 -12.30
C GLN A 42 1.80 17.32 -12.83
N LEU A 43 0.80 17.35 -11.94
CA LEU A 43 -0.63 17.29 -12.26
C LEU A 43 -1.02 16.11 -13.17
N ALA A 44 -0.29 15.00 -13.06
CA ALA A 44 -0.53 13.83 -13.90
C ALA A 44 -1.84 13.13 -13.48
N ILE A 45 -2.77 12.98 -14.43
CA ILE A 45 -4.05 12.28 -14.22
C ILE A 45 -3.83 10.87 -13.65
N SER A 46 -2.79 10.18 -14.12
CA SER A 46 -2.39 8.84 -13.67
C SER A 46 -2.09 8.80 -12.17
N SER A 47 -1.48 9.85 -11.61
CA SER A 47 -1.17 9.94 -10.19
C SER A 47 -2.38 10.22 -9.31
N ILE A 48 -3.35 10.97 -9.82
CA ILE A 48 -4.60 11.23 -9.10
C ILE A 48 -5.42 9.95 -9.01
N ILE A 49 -5.56 9.21 -10.12
CA ILE A 49 -6.23 7.90 -10.11
C ILE A 49 -5.50 6.93 -9.17
N PHE A 50 -4.17 6.82 -9.28
CA PHE A 50 -3.38 5.94 -8.43
C PHE A 50 -3.58 6.28 -6.95
N GLY A 51 -3.47 7.56 -6.58
CA GLY A 51 -3.66 8.02 -5.21
C GLY A 51 -5.06 7.71 -4.66
N PHE A 52 -6.11 7.92 -5.48
CA PHE A 52 -7.48 7.64 -5.08
C PHE A 52 -7.72 6.15 -4.76
N PHE A 53 -7.25 5.25 -5.63
CA PHE A 53 -7.36 3.81 -5.41
C PHE A 53 -6.54 3.33 -4.22
N VAL A 54 -5.34 3.89 -4.01
CA VAL A 54 -4.52 3.59 -2.83
C VAL A 54 -5.24 3.99 -1.53
N ILE A 55 -5.85 5.19 -1.49
CA ILE A 55 -6.59 5.65 -0.31
C ILE A 55 -7.76 4.71 0.01
N ILE A 56 -8.55 4.34 -1.00
CA ILE A 56 -9.68 3.42 -0.83
C ILE A 56 -9.21 2.03 -0.39
N GLY A 57 -8.18 1.47 -1.02
CA GLY A 57 -7.63 0.17 -0.67
C GLY A 57 -7.09 0.13 0.75
N CYS A 58 -6.39 1.18 1.18
CA CYS A 58 -5.92 1.33 2.56
C CYS A 58 -7.09 1.45 3.55
N TRP A 59 -8.12 2.22 3.22
CA TRP A 59 -9.30 2.36 4.09
C TRP A 59 -10.01 1.02 4.28
N ILE A 60 -10.32 0.32 3.18
CA ILE A 60 -10.99 -0.98 3.23
C ILE A 60 -10.17 -1.98 4.05
N THR A 61 -8.86 -2.04 3.80
CA THR A 61 -7.97 -2.95 4.53
C THR A 61 -7.89 -2.60 6.02
N ALA A 62 -7.76 -1.32 6.35
CA ALA A 62 -7.73 -0.85 7.74
C ALA A 62 -9.06 -1.16 8.44
N TYR A 63 -10.19 -0.92 7.79
CA TYR A 63 -11.51 -1.24 8.32
C TYR A 63 -11.67 -2.75 8.55
N LEU A 64 -11.33 -3.58 7.56
CA LEU A 64 -11.44 -5.03 7.68
C LEU A 64 -10.51 -5.64 8.74
N LEU A 65 -9.33 -5.06 8.95
CA LEU A 65 -8.31 -5.65 9.81
C LEU A 65 -8.33 -5.09 11.24
N LEU A 66 -8.75 -3.83 11.42
CA LEU A 66 -8.85 -3.17 12.73
C LEU A 66 -10.27 -3.13 13.29
N MET A 67 -11.29 -2.93 12.46
CA MET A 67 -12.68 -2.75 12.93
C MET A 67 -13.49 -4.05 12.95
N ARG A 68 -13.06 -5.08 12.20
CA ARG A 68 -13.63 -6.44 12.27
C ARG A 68 -12.93 -7.33 13.31
N ARG A 69 -12.04 -6.77 14.12
CA ARG A 69 -11.33 -7.43 15.22
C ARG A 69 -11.85 -6.93 16.55
#